data_AF-A0A2N2SIZ3-F1
#
_entry.id   AF-A0A2N2SIZ3-F1
#
_cell.length_a   1.000
_cell.length_b   1.000
_cell.length_c   1.000
_cell.angle_alpha   90.00
_cell.angle_beta   90.00
_cell.angle_gamma   90.00
#
_symmetry.space_group_name_H-M   'P 1'
#
loop_
_entity.id
_entity.type
_entity.pdbx_description
1 polymer ?
#
loop_
_entity_poly.entity_id
_entity_poly.type
_entity_poly.pdbx_seq_one_letter_code
_entity_poly.pdbx_strand_id
1 'polypeptide(L)'
;FFLSREKTYNRKLYEILLALKIERNLSKDQILELYINQIYLGQRAYGFSAAARAYFGKPLSEISLAEAAMLAGLPKAPSAYNPIANPSRATLRQHYVLRRMVEAGFSDNASYQKALKEPLRTQTGSVARNGGNSTPMHGDYVAEMARQIAVEQFGEEAYQLGIKIVTTITRDDQEAAYAALRKGVMDYDRRHGYRGPERFVELPQGADAEALDDILADSSDHDDLLAAVVLEASPSGVKVFRRGETYDITGDGLRFAAPMLSEKSPQTRRVRRGAVIRIRSMEKQGWEIAQLPEVEAALVSVDPHTGAVRALVGGFDFNSNKYNHVTQAQRQPGSSFKPFIYSAGLERGYSPGTLIEDEPLYFPA
;
A
#
# COMPACT_ATOMS: atom_id res chain seq x y z
N PHE A 1 -10.96 3.58 -13.76
CA PHE A 1 -10.62 4.60 -14.78
C PHE A 1 -11.31 5.96 -14.54
N PHE A 2 -12.46 6.04 -13.83
CA PHE A 2 -13.17 7.34 -13.66
C PHE A 2 -13.59 7.73 -12.23
N LEU A 3 -13.31 6.95 -11.18
CA LEU A 3 -13.83 7.21 -9.83
C LEU A 3 -12.80 6.90 -8.74
N SER A 4 -12.85 7.66 -7.63
CA SER A 4 -12.01 7.45 -6.44
C SER A 4 -12.38 6.16 -5.69
N ARG A 5 -11.49 5.68 -4.80
CA ARG A 5 -11.62 4.40 -4.09
C ARG A 5 -12.73 4.37 -3.03
N GLU A 6 -13.37 5.49 -2.70
CA GLU A 6 -14.41 5.57 -1.66
C GLU A 6 -15.71 4.86 -2.05
N LYS A 7 -16.22 3.99 -1.18
CA LYS A 7 -17.49 3.26 -1.37
C LYS A 7 -18.67 4.15 -0.94
N THR A 8 -19.08 5.09 -1.80
CA THR A 8 -20.30 5.90 -1.57
C THR A 8 -21.46 5.45 -2.48
N TYR A 9 -22.71 5.57 -2.01
CA TYR A 9 -23.91 5.23 -2.80
C TYR A 9 -23.99 5.99 -4.13
N ASN A 10 -23.52 7.26 -4.15
CA ASN A 10 -23.45 8.08 -5.35
C ASN A 10 -22.50 7.50 -6.41
N ARG A 11 -21.36 6.92 -5.99
CA ARG A 11 -20.43 6.25 -6.92
C ARG A 11 -21.10 5.09 -7.64
N LYS A 12 -21.91 4.31 -6.91
CA LYS A 12 -22.57 3.14 -7.48
C LYS A 12 -23.55 3.52 -8.59
N LEU A 13 -24.24 4.66 -8.45
CA LEU A 13 -25.09 5.20 -9.50
C LEU A 13 -24.28 5.62 -10.74
N TYR A 14 -23.15 6.30 -10.55
CA TYR A 14 -22.26 6.66 -11.66
C TYR A 14 -21.65 5.44 -12.36
N GLU A 15 -21.26 4.40 -11.62
CA GLU A 15 -20.80 3.12 -12.19
C GLU A 15 -21.88 2.50 -13.09
N ILE A 16 -23.15 2.50 -12.65
CA ILE A 16 -24.27 1.97 -13.42
C ILE A 16 -24.49 2.77 -14.71
N LEU A 17 -24.55 4.10 -14.61
CA LEU A 17 -24.75 4.97 -15.78
C LEU A 17 -23.60 4.84 -16.79
N LEU A 18 -22.36 4.75 -16.30
CA LEU A 18 -21.19 4.56 -17.16
C LEU A 18 -21.19 3.18 -17.81
N ALA A 19 -21.54 2.12 -17.08
CA ALA A 19 -21.66 0.77 -17.62
C ALA A 19 -22.71 0.72 -18.75
N LEU A 20 -23.89 1.32 -18.55
CA LEU A 20 -24.92 1.43 -19.58
C LEU A 20 -24.43 2.21 -20.80
N LYS A 21 -23.67 3.30 -20.60
CA LYS A 21 -23.07 4.06 -21.70
C LYS A 21 -22.04 3.24 -22.48
N ILE A 22 -21.23 2.44 -21.80
CA ILE A 22 -20.23 1.56 -22.42
C ILE A 22 -20.93 0.47 -23.23
N GLU A 23 -21.93 -0.22 -22.65
CA GLU A 23 -22.67 -1.30 -23.32
C GLU A 23 -23.48 -0.84 -24.53
N ARG A 24 -23.90 0.43 -24.58
CA ARG A 24 -24.55 0.99 -25.78
C ARG A 24 -23.60 1.24 -26.94
N ASN A 25 -22.29 1.37 -26.66
CA ASN A 25 -21.29 1.73 -27.66
C ASN A 25 -20.33 0.57 -28.02
N LEU A 26 -20.20 -0.43 -27.15
CA LEU A 26 -19.28 -1.55 -27.32
C LEU A 26 -19.97 -2.90 -27.09
N SER A 27 -19.59 -3.91 -27.87
CA SER A 27 -20.02 -5.29 -27.64
C SER A 27 -19.41 -5.87 -26.36
N LYS A 28 -19.99 -6.96 -25.84
CA LYS A 28 -19.44 -7.66 -24.66
C LYS A 28 -17.99 -8.12 -24.88
N ASP A 29 -17.66 -8.56 -26.09
CA ASP A 29 -16.31 -8.99 -26.44
C ASP A 29 -15.33 -7.82 -26.43
N GLN A 30 -15.72 -6.66 -26.98
CA GLN A 30 -14.90 -5.44 -26.93
C GLN A 30 -14.70 -4.92 -25.51
N ILE A 31 -15.73 -5.02 -24.66
CA ILE A 31 -15.63 -4.65 -23.25
C ILE A 31 -14.64 -5.58 -22.53
N LEU A 32 -14.72 -6.89 -22.80
CA LEU A 32 -13.81 -7.87 -22.24
C LEU A 32 -12.37 -7.66 -22.72
N GLU A 33 -12.18 -7.38 -24.01
CA GLU A 33 -10.87 -7.07 -24.60
C GLU A 33 -10.22 -5.86 -23.92
N LEU A 34 -10.96 -4.76 -23.78
CA LEU A 34 -10.49 -3.57 -23.07
C LEU A 34 -10.11 -3.91 -21.63
N TYR A 35 -10.94 -4.68 -20.93
CA TYR A 35 -10.66 -5.11 -19.57
C TYR A 35 -9.37 -5.94 -19.47
N ILE A 36 -9.22 -6.95 -20.32
CA ILE A 36 -8.06 -7.86 -20.34
C ILE A 36 -6.76 -7.09 -20.65
N ASN A 37 -6.82 -6.04 -21.46
CA ASN A 37 -5.64 -5.25 -21.82
C ASN A 37 -5.27 -4.18 -20.79
N GLN A 38 -6.21 -3.72 -19.98
CA GLN A 38 -5.98 -2.56 -19.10
C GLN A 38 -5.93 -2.90 -17.60
N ILE A 39 -6.43 -4.06 -17.18
CA ILE A 39 -6.49 -4.37 -15.75
C ILE A 39 -5.10 -4.44 -15.11
N TYR A 40 -4.94 -3.80 -13.95
CA TYR A 40 -3.73 -3.92 -13.16
C TYR A 40 -3.66 -5.29 -12.45
N LEU A 41 -2.58 -6.03 -12.68
CA LEU A 41 -2.38 -7.39 -12.16
C LEU A 41 -1.17 -7.49 -11.21
N GLY A 42 -0.68 -6.38 -10.67
CA GLY A 42 0.51 -6.37 -9.80
C GLY A 42 1.82 -6.39 -10.60
N GLN A 43 2.97 -6.26 -9.91
CA GLN A 43 4.30 -6.19 -10.55
C GLN A 43 4.42 -5.16 -11.68
N ARG A 44 3.73 -4.02 -11.56
CA ARG A 44 3.68 -2.98 -12.61
C ARG A 44 3.11 -3.48 -13.96
N ALA A 45 2.44 -4.64 -13.97
CA ALA A 45 1.83 -5.20 -15.17
C ALA A 45 0.39 -4.73 -15.35
N TYR A 46 0.12 -4.11 -16.49
CA TYR A 46 -1.22 -3.73 -16.95
C TYR A 46 -1.59 -4.62 -18.14
N GLY A 47 -2.67 -5.38 -17.95
CA GLY A 47 -3.17 -6.37 -18.88
C GLY A 47 -2.53 -7.75 -18.76
N PHE A 48 -3.26 -8.78 -19.18
CA PHE A 48 -2.86 -10.18 -19.01
C PHE A 48 -1.61 -10.56 -19.79
N SER A 49 -1.37 -9.96 -20.96
CA SER A 49 -0.16 -10.22 -21.74
C SER A 49 1.10 -9.69 -21.04
N ALA A 50 1.04 -8.47 -20.50
CA ALA A 50 2.13 -7.92 -19.70
C ALA A 50 2.35 -8.74 -18.42
N ALA A 51 1.28 -9.19 -17.76
CA ALA A 51 1.38 -10.01 -16.56
C ALA A 51 1.96 -11.40 -16.83
N ALA A 52 1.59 -12.06 -17.92
CA ALA A 52 2.18 -13.35 -18.32
C ALA A 52 3.71 -13.24 -18.50
N ARG A 53 4.17 -12.15 -19.12
CA ARG A 53 5.61 -11.86 -19.25
C ARG A 53 6.23 -11.53 -17.90
N ALA A 54 5.64 -10.64 -17.12
CA ALA A 54 6.20 -10.19 -15.83
C ALA A 54 6.30 -11.32 -14.78
N TYR A 55 5.31 -12.22 -14.72
CA TYR A 55 5.28 -13.29 -13.74
C TYR A 55 5.97 -14.56 -14.22
N PHE A 56 5.76 -14.98 -15.47
CA PHE A 56 6.19 -16.29 -15.98
C PHE A 56 7.21 -16.22 -17.11
N GLY A 57 7.43 -15.03 -17.69
CA GLY A 57 8.34 -14.88 -18.83
C GLY A 57 7.83 -15.43 -20.14
N LYS A 58 6.51 -15.67 -20.23
CA LYS A 58 5.88 -16.34 -21.37
C LYS A 58 4.92 -15.40 -22.10
N PRO A 59 4.74 -15.55 -23.42
CA PRO A 59 3.61 -14.94 -24.09
C PRO A 59 2.29 -15.55 -23.59
N LEU A 60 1.21 -14.77 -23.64
CA LEU A 60 -0.11 -15.18 -23.13
C LEU A 60 -0.64 -16.47 -23.80
N SER A 61 -0.23 -16.76 -25.03
CA SER A 61 -0.61 -17.98 -25.76
C SER A 61 0.07 -19.25 -25.25
N GLU A 62 1.12 -19.14 -24.44
CA GLU A 62 1.95 -20.27 -23.98
C GLU A 62 1.84 -20.55 -22.47
N ILE A 63 0.95 -19.83 -21.77
CA ILE A 63 0.74 -20.07 -20.35
C ILE A 63 -0.08 -21.35 -20.13
N SER A 64 0.24 -22.09 -19.07
CA SER A 64 -0.53 -23.28 -18.69
C SER A 64 -1.89 -22.92 -18.07
N LEU A 65 -2.77 -23.92 -17.92
CA LEU A 65 -4.03 -23.74 -17.18
C LEU A 65 -3.79 -23.27 -15.74
N ALA A 66 -2.74 -23.78 -15.09
CA ALA A 66 -2.34 -23.39 -13.75
C ALA A 66 -1.92 -21.90 -13.71
N GLU A 67 -1.11 -21.46 -14.67
CA GLU A 67 -0.66 -20.07 -14.79
C GLU A 67 -1.81 -19.12 -15.17
N ALA A 68 -2.72 -19.56 -16.05
CA ALA A 68 -3.92 -18.81 -16.43
C ALA A 68 -4.85 -18.60 -15.22
N ALA A 69 -5.10 -19.65 -14.44
CA ALA A 69 -5.90 -19.56 -13.22
C ALA A 69 -5.25 -18.64 -12.18
N MET A 70 -3.90 -18.64 -12.09
CA MET A 70 -3.17 -17.71 -11.24
C MET A 70 -3.42 -16.26 -11.68
N LEU A 71 -3.20 -15.93 -12.96
CA LEU A 71 -3.41 -14.57 -13.48
C LEU A 71 -4.88 -14.12 -13.32
N ALA A 72 -5.84 -15.00 -13.57
CA ALA A 72 -7.27 -14.73 -13.41
C ALA A 72 -7.68 -14.52 -11.94
N GLY A 73 -6.87 -14.99 -10.98
CA GLY A 73 -7.07 -14.76 -9.55
C GLY A 73 -6.65 -13.37 -9.07
N LEU A 74 -5.72 -12.71 -9.77
CA LEU A 74 -5.11 -11.44 -9.38
C LEU A 74 -6.05 -10.22 -9.36
N PRO A 75 -7.00 -10.04 -10.31
CA PRO A 75 -7.89 -8.88 -10.35
C PRO A 75 -8.57 -8.51 -9.03
N LYS A 76 -8.93 -9.51 -8.22
CA LYS A 76 -9.63 -9.30 -6.94
C LYS A 76 -8.78 -8.51 -5.94
N ALA A 77 -7.50 -8.84 -5.84
CA ALA A 77 -6.54 -8.15 -4.97
C ALA A 77 -5.12 -8.38 -5.49
N PRO A 78 -4.67 -7.59 -6.49
CA PRO A 78 -3.41 -7.85 -7.21
C PRO A 78 -2.16 -7.85 -6.33
N SER A 79 -2.20 -7.12 -5.21
CA SER A 79 -1.12 -7.11 -4.22
C SER A 79 -1.20 -8.29 -3.25
N ALA A 80 -2.40 -8.67 -2.81
CA ALA A 80 -2.60 -9.74 -1.82
C ALA A 80 -2.41 -11.14 -2.42
N TYR A 81 -2.81 -11.34 -3.68
CA TYR A 81 -2.67 -12.61 -4.39
C TYR A 81 -1.45 -12.63 -5.33
N ASN A 82 -0.52 -11.68 -5.18
CA ASN A 82 0.71 -11.63 -5.97
C ASN A 82 1.55 -12.90 -5.69
N PRO A 83 1.85 -13.74 -6.70
CA PRO A 83 2.56 -15.01 -6.50
C PRO A 83 4.04 -14.85 -6.14
N ILE A 84 4.62 -13.66 -6.28
CA ILE A 84 5.99 -13.36 -5.84
C ILE A 84 5.99 -12.88 -4.40
N ALA A 85 5.09 -11.95 -4.05
CA ALA A 85 5.03 -11.40 -2.69
C ALA A 85 4.35 -12.33 -1.69
N ASN A 86 3.39 -13.15 -2.14
CA ASN A 86 2.54 -14.01 -1.31
C ASN A 86 2.24 -15.36 -1.97
N PRO A 87 3.24 -16.26 -2.09
CA PRO A 87 3.06 -17.55 -2.76
C PRO A 87 1.89 -18.36 -2.18
N SER A 88 1.76 -18.45 -0.85
CA SER A 88 0.71 -19.24 -0.20
C SER A 88 -0.71 -18.77 -0.54
N ARG A 89 -0.99 -17.45 -0.46
CA ARG A 89 -2.30 -16.88 -0.83
C ARG A 89 -2.57 -16.97 -2.32
N ALA A 90 -1.55 -16.76 -3.13
CA ALA A 90 -1.66 -16.88 -4.57
C ALA A 90 -2.08 -18.30 -4.96
N THR A 91 -1.47 -19.33 -4.35
CA THR A 91 -1.82 -20.74 -4.57
C THR A 91 -3.25 -21.05 -4.14
N LEU A 92 -3.67 -20.61 -2.95
CA LEU A 92 -5.06 -20.79 -2.49
C LEU A 92 -6.05 -20.13 -3.47
N ARG A 93 -5.74 -18.91 -3.93
CA ARG A 93 -6.58 -18.20 -4.89
C ARG A 93 -6.62 -18.87 -6.26
N GLN A 94 -5.48 -19.40 -6.71
CA GLN A 94 -5.40 -20.19 -7.93
C GLN A 94 -6.26 -21.45 -7.83
N HIS A 95 -6.16 -22.19 -6.72
CA HIS A 95 -6.98 -23.39 -6.49
C HIS A 95 -8.47 -23.06 -6.50
N TYR A 96 -8.88 -21.94 -5.90
CA TYR A 96 -10.25 -21.44 -5.99
C TYR A 96 -10.69 -21.23 -7.45
N VAL A 97 -9.89 -20.52 -8.25
CA VAL A 97 -10.21 -20.26 -9.66
C VAL A 97 -10.32 -21.59 -10.43
N LEU A 98 -9.37 -22.50 -10.24
CA LEU A 98 -9.38 -23.83 -10.84
C LEU A 98 -10.66 -24.62 -10.47
N ARG A 99 -11.08 -24.59 -9.19
CA ARG A 99 -12.31 -25.23 -8.71
C ARG A 99 -13.54 -24.62 -9.40
N ARG A 100 -13.62 -23.29 -9.46
CA ARG A 100 -14.71 -22.57 -10.14
C ARG A 100 -14.78 -22.84 -11.64
N MET A 101 -13.62 -23.04 -12.31
CA MET A 101 -13.59 -23.41 -13.73
C MET A 101 -14.21 -24.78 -13.97
N VAL A 102 -13.98 -25.76 -13.09
CA VAL A 102 -14.61 -27.08 -13.18
C VAL A 102 -16.11 -26.99 -12.91
N GLU A 103 -16.51 -26.31 -11.84
CA GLU A 103 -17.93 -26.13 -11.48
C GLU A 103 -18.74 -25.42 -12.58
N ALA A 104 -18.11 -24.48 -13.30
CA ALA A 104 -18.73 -23.76 -14.40
C ALA A 104 -18.60 -24.46 -15.77
N GLY A 105 -17.95 -25.63 -15.84
CA GLY A 105 -17.82 -26.43 -17.07
C GLY A 105 -16.74 -25.96 -18.06
N PHE A 106 -15.83 -25.07 -17.65
CA PHE A 106 -14.71 -24.59 -18.48
C PHE A 106 -13.45 -25.48 -18.39
N SER A 107 -13.44 -26.47 -17.49
CA SER A 107 -12.34 -27.44 -17.32
C SER A 107 -12.90 -28.79 -16.82
N ASP A 108 -12.18 -29.88 -17.09
CA ASP A 108 -12.48 -31.20 -16.52
C ASP A 108 -11.69 -31.46 -15.22
N ASN A 109 -12.10 -32.51 -14.48
CA ASN A 109 -11.46 -32.89 -13.22
C ASN A 109 -10.02 -33.40 -13.42
N ALA A 110 -9.68 -33.97 -14.58
CA ALA A 110 -8.34 -34.46 -14.86
C ALA A 110 -7.34 -33.30 -15.01
N SER A 111 -7.72 -32.27 -15.77
CA SER A 111 -7.00 -31.02 -15.97
C SER A 111 -6.89 -30.22 -14.69
N TYR A 112 -7.95 -30.20 -13.87
CA TYR A 112 -7.94 -29.64 -12.52
C TYR A 112 -6.86 -30.28 -11.64
N GLN A 113 -6.86 -31.61 -11.51
CA GLN A 113 -5.88 -32.32 -10.70
C GLN A 113 -4.44 -32.16 -11.24
N LYS A 114 -4.27 -32.06 -12.55
CA LYS A 114 -2.98 -31.76 -13.18
C LYS A 114 -2.51 -30.36 -12.82
N ALA A 115 -3.39 -29.35 -12.93
CA ALA A 115 -3.08 -27.96 -12.63
C ALA A 115 -2.75 -27.73 -11.14
N LEU A 116 -3.44 -28.42 -10.22
CA LEU A 116 -3.13 -28.36 -8.78
C LEU A 116 -1.73 -28.86 -8.43
N LYS A 117 -1.19 -29.80 -9.20
CA LYS A 117 0.13 -30.40 -8.98
C LYS A 117 1.24 -29.67 -9.74
N GLU A 118 0.89 -28.70 -10.58
CA GLU A 118 1.85 -27.98 -11.40
C GLU A 118 2.61 -26.93 -10.55
N PRO A 119 3.94 -27.05 -10.40
CA PRO A 119 4.72 -26.07 -9.67
C PRO A 119 4.85 -24.77 -10.49
N LEU A 120 4.23 -23.68 -10.00
CA LEU A 120 4.33 -22.37 -10.63
C LEU A 120 5.74 -21.79 -10.43
N ARG A 121 6.49 -21.65 -11.53
CA ARG A 121 7.83 -21.03 -11.53
C ARG A 121 7.70 -19.56 -11.93
N THR A 122 7.73 -18.65 -10.96
CA THR A 122 7.73 -17.22 -11.25
C THR A 122 9.14 -16.72 -11.60
N GLN A 123 9.27 -15.73 -12.49
CA GLN A 123 10.55 -15.19 -12.95
C GLN A 123 11.41 -14.67 -11.79
N THR A 124 10.81 -14.01 -10.80
CA THR A 124 11.55 -13.51 -9.63
C THR A 124 12.03 -14.63 -8.70
N GLY A 125 11.37 -15.81 -8.71
CA GLY A 125 11.90 -17.01 -8.06
C GLY A 125 13.21 -17.51 -8.69
N SER A 126 13.48 -17.17 -9.95
CA SER A 126 14.76 -17.45 -10.61
C SER A 126 15.78 -16.31 -10.45
N VAL A 127 15.34 -15.04 -10.36
CA VAL A 127 16.26 -13.90 -10.10
C VAL A 127 16.76 -13.89 -8.65
N ALA A 128 15.94 -14.34 -7.68
CA ALA A 128 16.37 -14.54 -6.30
C ALA A 128 17.51 -15.58 -6.14
N ARG A 129 17.70 -16.48 -7.12
CA ARG A 129 18.85 -17.41 -7.15
C ARG A 129 20.13 -16.77 -7.70
N ASN A 130 20.04 -15.64 -8.41
CA ASN A 130 21.18 -14.92 -9.00
C ASN A 130 21.42 -13.57 -8.29
N GLY A 131 21.57 -13.58 -6.97
CA GLY A 131 22.32 -12.56 -6.20
C GLY A 131 21.89 -11.09 -6.25
N GLY A 132 20.86 -10.71 -7.01
CA GLY A 132 20.36 -9.35 -7.07
C GLY A 132 19.24 -9.16 -6.06
N ASN A 133 19.54 -8.60 -4.88
CA ASN A 133 18.54 -8.12 -3.93
C ASN A 133 17.72 -6.97 -4.58
N SER A 134 16.71 -7.31 -5.38
CA SER A 134 15.73 -6.35 -5.88
C SER A 134 14.68 -6.06 -4.79
N THR A 135 15.11 -5.57 -3.63
CA THR A 135 14.18 -4.92 -2.70
C THR A 135 13.60 -3.71 -3.42
N PRO A 136 12.28 -3.55 -3.54
CA PRO A 136 11.69 -2.33 -4.06
C PRO A 136 12.22 -1.12 -3.26
N MET A 137 12.75 -0.10 -3.93
CA MET A 137 13.15 1.16 -3.28
C MET A 137 11.90 1.99 -2.99
N HIS A 138 11.83 2.62 -1.82
CA HIS A 138 10.70 3.45 -1.36
C HIS A 138 10.69 4.84 -2.01
N GLY A 139 10.71 4.88 -3.35
CA GLY A 139 10.77 6.08 -4.18
C GLY A 139 9.48 6.40 -4.93
N ASP A 140 8.32 5.93 -4.49
CA ASP A 140 7.07 6.02 -5.28
C ASP A 140 6.63 7.46 -5.58
N TYR A 141 6.78 8.38 -4.61
CA TYR A 141 6.51 9.81 -4.85
C TYR A 141 7.46 10.40 -5.91
N VAL A 142 8.74 10.03 -5.87
CA VAL A 142 9.74 10.46 -6.85
C VAL A 142 9.41 9.88 -8.23
N ALA A 143 9.02 8.61 -8.30
CA ALA A 143 8.64 7.96 -9.54
C ALA A 143 7.39 8.60 -10.15
N GLU A 144 6.40 8.96 -9.33
CA GLU A 144 5.21 9.68 -9.78
C GLU A 144 5.55 11.09 -10.26
N MET A 145 6.45 11.81 -9.57
CA MET A 145 6.94 13.11 -10.05
C MET A 145 7.68 12.98 -11.40
N ALA A 146 8.54 11.98 -11.54
CA ALA A 146 9.23 11.70 -12.81
C ALA A 146 8.23 11.39 -13.94
N ARG A 147 7.20 10.58 -13.65
CA ARG A 147 6.11 10.29 -14.60
C ARG A 147 5.36 11.57 -15.00
N GLN A 148 5.03 12.43 -14.04
CA GLN A 148 4.36 13.70 -14.31
C GLN A 148 5.19 14.60 -15.21
N ILE A 149 6.49 14.74 -14.94
CA ILE A 149 7.41 15.52 -15.78
C ILE A 149 7.46 14.96 -17.22
N ALA A 150 7.52 13.64 -17.38
CA ALA A 150 7.53 13.04 -18.71
C ALA A 150 6.21 13.27 -19.46
N VAL A 151 5.06 13.14 -18.79
CA VAL A 151 3.76 13.42 -19.40
C VAL A 151 3.57 14.91 -19.69
N GLU A 152 4.10 15.80 -18.86
CA GLU A 152 4.08 17.25 -19.11
C GLU A 152 4.89 17.60 -20.37
N GLN A 153 6.01 16.93 -20.60
CA GLN A 153 6.88 17.19 -21.75
C GLN A 153 6.44 16.48 -23.04
N PHE A 154 5.97 15.24 -22.95
CA PHE A 154 5.71 14.36 -24.10
C PHE A 154 4.25 13.92 -24.24
N GLY A 155 3.35 14.40 -23.39
CA GLY A 155 1.95 13.97 -23.37
C GLY A 155 1.79 12.48 -23.07
N GLU A 156 0.71 11.88 -23.58
CA GLU A 156 0.42 10.45 -23.41
C GLU A 156 1.41 9.53 -24.17
N GLU A 157 2.15 10.07 -25.15
CA GLU A 157 3.16 9.30 -25.88
C GLU A 157 4.34 8.90 -24.98
N ALA A 158 4.56 9.61 -23.86
CA ALA A 158 5.56 9.29 -22.86
C ALA A 158 5.55 7.81 -22.43
N TYR A 159 4.37 7.17 -22.41
CA TYR A 159 4.21 5.77 -22.02
C TYR A 159 4.66 4.76 -23.08
N GLN A 160 4.86 5.18 -24.33
CA GLN A 160 5.19 4.32 -25.46
C GLN A 160 6.64 4.48 -25.91
N LEU A 161 7.23 5.64 -25.64
CA LEU A 161 8.57 6.02 -26.10
C LEU A 161 9.72 5.29 -25.38
N GLY A 162 9.43 4.54 -24.32
CA GLY A 162 10.47 3.80 -23.57
C GLY A 162 11.47 4.72 -22.88
N ILE A 163 11.04 5.93 -22.47
CA ILE A 163 11.90 6.96 -21.88
C ILE A 163 12.54 6.43 -20.59
N LYS A 164 13.86 6.58 -20.47
CA LYS A 164 14.61 6.32 -19.24
C LYS A 164 14.88 7.63 -18.51
N ILE A 165 14.26 7.79 -17.34
CA ILE A 165 14.44 8.96 -16.48
C ILE A 165 15.47 8.63 -15.40
N VAL A 166 16.54 9.42 -15.31
CA VAL A 166 17.54 9.33 -14.24
C VAL A 166 17.34 10.52 -13.32
N THR A 167 17.05 10.26 -12.05
CA THR A 167 16.80 11.31 -11.04
C THR A 167 18.06 11.59 -10.23
N THR A 168 18.02 12.67 -9.42
CA THR A 168 19.09 13.06 -8.49
C THR A 168 19.07 12.29 -7.16
N ILE A 169 18.05 11.44 -6.94
CA ILE A 169 17.81 10.73 -5.69
C ILE A 169 18.75 9.53 -5.58
N THR A 170 19.41 9.38 -4.43
CA THR A 170 20.18 8.17 -4.13
C THR A 170 19.34 7.19 -3.30
N ARG A 171 19.63 5.89 -3.42
CA ARG A 171 18.93 4.86 -2.64
C ARG A 171 19.10 5.09 -1.14
N ASP A 172 20.32 5.31 -0.70
CA ASP A 172 20.65 5.38 0.72
C ASP A 172 19.98 6.59 1.39
N ASP A 173 20.00 7.76 0.74
CA ASP A 173 19.33 8.95 1.24
C ASP A 173 17.80 8.77 1.28
N GLN A 174 17.23 8.15 0.25
CA GLN A 174 15.79 7.92 0.17
C GLN A 174 15.28 6.93 1.23
N GLU A 175 15.98 5.81 1.42
CA GLU A 175 15.60 4.80 2.42
C GLU A 175 15.75 5.36 3.85
N ALA A 176 16.82 6.14 4.10
CA ALA A 176 17.00 6.81 5.38
C ALA A 176 15.88 7.84 5.65
N ALA A 177 15.52 8.65 4.66
CA ALA A 177 14.43 9.61 4.77
C ALA A 177 13.07 8.93 5.01
N TYR A 178 12.79 7.84 4.29
CA TYR A 178 11.56 7.07 4.42
C TYR A 178 11.44 6.45 5.82
N ALA A 179 12.50 5.79 6.30
CA ALA A 179 12.55 5.22 7.63
C ALA A 179 12.41 6.29 8.73
N ALA A 180 13.09 7.42 8.60
CA ALA A 180 13.04 8.52 9.56
C ALA A 180 11.64 9.13 9.67
N LEU A 181 10.99 9.41 8.54
CA LEU A 181 9.64 9.95 8.51
C LEU A 181 8.64 8.98 9.13
N ARG A 182 8.65 7.71 8.71
CA ARG A 182 7.74 6.68 9.26
C ARG A 182 7.93 6.50 10.74
N LYS A 183 9.18 6.42 11.21
CA LYS A 183 9.48 6.34 12.64
C LYS A 183 8.92 7.55 13.40
N GLY A 184 9.17 8.77 12.92
CA GLY A 184 8.68 9.99 13.58
C GLY A 184 7.15 10.05 13.67
N VAL A 185 6.46 9.70 12.60
CA VAL A 185 5.00 9.62 12.54
C VAL A 185 4.46 8.55 13.49
N MET A 186 5.03 7.34 13.47
CA MET A 186 4.64 6.24 14.36
C MET A 186 4.87 6.58 15.83
N ASP A 187 6.02 7.19 16.16
CA ASP A 187 6.34 7.60 17.52
C ASP A 187 5.35 8.66 18.03
N TYR A 188 4.95 9.61 17.18
CA TYR A 188 3.90 10.58 17.49
C TYR A 188 2.56 9.88 17.74
N ASP A 189 2.12 9.03 16.81
CA ASP A 189 0.84 8.33 16.90
C ASP A 189 0.74 7.48 18.17
N ARG A 190 1.82 6.74 18.49
CA ARG A 190 1.87 5.89 19.69
C ARG A 190 1.73 6.67 21.00
N ARG A 191 2.25 7.90 21.07
CA ARG A 191 2.10 8.78 22.25
C ARG A 191 0.67 9.28 22.45
N HIS A 192 -0.17 9.24 21.41
CA HIS A 192 -1.58 9.63 21.48
C HIS A 192 -2.52 8.43 21.74
N GLY A 193 -1.95 7.24 21.94
CA GLY A 193 -2.69 6.05 22.33
C GLY A 193 -3.35 5.29 21.17
N TYR A 194 -3.78 4.07 21.48
CA TYR A 194 -4.46 3.21 20.53
C TYR A 194 -5.96 3.58 20.43
N ARG A 195 -6.41 3.87 19.21
CA ARG A 195 -7.77 4.30 18.88
C ARG A 195 -8.76 3.14 18.80
N GLY A 196 -8.26 1.93 18.57
CA GLY A 196 -9.06 0.71 18.42
C GLY A 196 -8.85 0.03 17.07
N PRO A 197 -9.50 -1.12 16.83
CA PRO A 197 -9.50 -1.80 15.54
C PRO A 197 -9.99 -0.90 14.39
N GLU A 198 -9.48 -1.13 13.17
CA GLU A 198 -9.87 -0.36 11.98
C GLU A 198 -11.34 -0.60 11.60
N ARG A 199 -11.80 -1.84 11.79
CA ARG A 199 -13.18 -2.27 11.53
C ARG A 199 -13.49 -3.59 12.22
N PHE A 200 -14.75 -3.98 12.19
CA PHE A 200 -15.22 -5.29 12.62
C PHE A 200 -15.80 -6.07 11.44
N VAL A 201 -15.59 -7.38 11.49
CA VAL A 201 -16.09 -8.35 10.52
C VAL A 201 -16.82 -9.46 11.26
N GLU A 202 -17.90 -9.94 10.68
CA GLU A 202 -18.55 -11.15 11.17
C GLU A 202 -17.72 -12.36 10.76
N LEU A 203 -17.30 -13.15 11.74
CA LEU A 203 -16.56 -14.39 11.52
C LEU A 203 -17.51 -15.58 11.68
N PRO A 204 -17.85 -16.30 10.59
CA PRO A 204 -18.63 -17.52 10.68
C PRO A 204 -18.00 -18.50 11.68
N GLN A 205 -18.83 -19.27 12.39
CA GLN A 205 -18.32 -20.39 13.18
C GLN A 205 -17.70 -21.42 12.23
N GLY A 206 -16.45 -21.81 12.52
CA GLY A 206 -15.71 -22.74 11.65
C GLY A 206 -15.23 -22.14 10.32
N ALA A 207 -15.13 -20.80 10.20
CA ALA A 207 -14.56 -20.17 9.03
C ALA A 207 -13.18 -20.77 8.70
N ASP A 208 -13.04 -21.27 7.48
CA ASP A 208 -11.77 -21.80 6.98
C ASP A 208 -10.80 -20.66 6.63
N ALA A 209 -9.55 -21.03 6.36
CA ALA A 209 -8.51 -20.07 5.98
C ALA A 209 -8.89 -19.25 4.74
N GLU A 210 -9.66 -19.84 3.82
CA GLU A 210 -10.12 -19.20 2.58
C GLU A 210 -11.08 -18.04 2.88
N ALA A 211 -12.10 -18.28 3.71
CA ALA A 211 -13.05 -17.25 4.12
C ALA A 211 -12.38 -16.10 4.88
N LEU A 212 -11.43 -16.40 5.77
CA LEU A 212 -10.68 -15.40 6.51
C LEU A 212 -9.77 -14.56 5.59
N ASP A 213 -9.14 -15.19 4.61
CA ASP A 213 -8.31 -14.48 3.64
C ASP A 213 -9.13 -13.58 2.71
N ASP A 214 -10.34 -14.01 2.35
CA ASP A 214 -11.28 -13.21 1.58
C ASP A 214 -11.76 -11.97 2.34
N ILE A 215 -11.99 -12.09 3.65
CA ILE A 215 -12.34 -10.95 4.52
C ILE A 215 -11.20 -9.93 4.59
N LEU A 216 -9.94 -10.39 4.57
CA LEU A 216 -8.75 -9.55 4.54
C LEU A 216 -8.36 -9.06 3.14
N ALA A 217 -9.01 -9.51 2.06
CA ALA A 217 -8.64 -9.14 0.70
C ALA A 217 -8.76 -7.64 0.42
N ASP A 218 -9.72 -6.97 1.07
CA ASP A 218 -9.91 -5.51 0.98
C ASP A 218 -8.95 -4.73 1.91
N SER A 219 -8.26 -5.40 2.83
CA SER A 219 -7.31 -4.78 3.76
C SER A 219 -5.90 -4.85 3.17
N SER A 220 -5.47 -3.77 2.52
CA SER A 220 -4.09 -3.65 2.00
C SER A 220 -3.09 -3.46 3.13
N ASP A 221 -1.91 -4.06 3.01
CA ASP A 221 -0.80 -3.82 3.94
C ASP A 221 -0.12 -2.48 3.64
N HIS A 222 0.41 -1.82 4.67
CA HIS A 222 1.13 -0.55 4.56
C HIS A 222 2.57 -0.76 5.03
N ASP A 223 3.37 -1.34 4.14
CA ASP A 223 4.76 -1.74 4.40
C ASP A 223 4.87 -2.69 5.61
N ASP A 224 5.48 -2.27 6.73
CA ASP A 224 5.60 -3.05 7.96
C ASP A 224 4.31 -3.15 8.78
N LEU A 225 3.25 -2.42 8.41
CA LEU A 225 1.94 -2.47 9.05
C LEU A 225 1.00 -3.44 8.34
N LEU A 226 0.91 -4.63 8.91
CA LEU A 226 0.23 -5.76 8.28
C LEU A 226 -1.20 -5.91 8.81
N ALA A 227 -2.17 -6.05 7.91
CA ALA A 227 -3.56 -6.31 8.30
C ALA A 227 -3.73 -7.74 8.79
N ALA A 228 -4.41 -7.90 9.93
CA ALA A 228 -4.76 -9.20 10.48
C ALA A 228 -6.15 -9.18 11.11
N VAL A 229 -6.81 -10.35 11.16
CA VAL A 229 -8.11 -10.50 11.81
C VAL A 229 -7.96 -11.20 13.14
N VAL A 230 -8.59 -10.68 14.18
CA VAL A 230 -8.56 -11.24 15.53
C VAL A 230 -9.47 -12.46 15.61
N LEU A 231 -8.90 -13.60 15.96
CA LEU A 231 -9.63 -14.84 16.21
C LEU A 231 -10.09 -14.93 17.67
N GLU A 232 -9.18 -14.57 18.58
CA GLU A 232 -9.36 -14.60 20.03
C GLU A 232 -8.61 -13.42 20.65
N ALA A 233 -9.19 -12.82 21.70
CA ALA A 233 -8.54 -11.72 22.42
C ALA A 233 -8.85 -11.81 23.91
N SER A 234 -7.80 -11.64 24.72
CA SER A 234 -7.84 -11.49 26.16
C SER A 234 -6.83 -10.42 26.59
N PRO A 235 -6.86 -9.96 27.85
CA PRO A 235 -5.85 -9.05 28.37
C PRO A 235 -4.41 -9.62 28.36
N SER A 236 -4.24 -10.94 28.29
CA SER A 236 -2.94 -11.61 28.31
C SER A 236 -2.45 -12.10 26.94
N GLY A 237 -3.32 -12.17 25.94
CA GLY A 237 -2.98 -12.71 24.62
C GLY A 237 -4.00 -12.35 23.54
N VAL A 238 -3.52 -12.08 22.33
CA VAL A 238 -4.37 -11.90 21.15
C VAL A 238 -3.89 -12.84 20.06
N LYS A 239 -4.78 -13.71 19.59
CA LYS A 239 -4.54 -14.58 18.45
C LYS A 239 -5.11 -13.96 17.20
N VAL A 240 -4.26 -13.78 16.19
CA VAL A 240 -4.64 -13.20 14.91
C VAL A 240 -4.41 -14.18 13.78
N PHE A 241 -5.25 -14.11 12.76
CA PHE A 241 -5.08 -14.80 11.49
C PHE A 241 -4.65 -13.80 10.43
N ARG A 242 -3.68 -14.21 9.62
CA ARG A 242 -3.25 -13.47 8.45
C ARG A 242 -2.57 -14.39 7.45
N ARG A 243 -2.98 -14.31 6.17
CA ARG A 243 -2.33 -14.97 5.01
C ARG A 243 -2.14 -16.49 5.19
N GLY A 244 -3.15 -17.18 5.70
CA GLY A 244 -3.12 -18.63 5.94
C GLY A 244 -2.41 -19.06 7.22
N GLU A 245 -1.81 -18.13 7.96
CA GLU A 245 -1.09 -18.39 9.19
C GLU A 245 -1.78 -17.72 10.38
N THR A 246 -1.56 -18.28 11.57
CA THR A 246 -1.98 -17.69 12.84
C THR A 246 -0.77 -17.22 13.63
N TYR A 247 -0.86 -16.04 14.20
CA TYR A 247 0.18 -15.46 15.05
C TYR A 247 -0.40 -15.15 16.43
N ASP A 248 0.39 -15.40 17.46
CA ASP A 248 0.07 -15.05 18.84
C ASP A 248 0.84 -13.78 19.23
N ILE A 249 0.11 -12.81 19.78
CA ILE A 249 0.64 -11.55 20.29
C ILE A 249 0.50 -11.58 21.81
N THR A 250 1.62 -11.46 22.51
CA THR A 250 1.70 -11.54 23.98
C THR A 250 2.68 -10.52 24.54
N GLY A 251 2.68 -10.35 25.86
CA GLY A 251 3.66 -9.51 26.58
C GLY A 251 3.70 -8.06 26.09
N ASP A 252 4.90 -7.58 25.77
CA ASP A 252 5.14 -6.20 25.34
C ASP A 252 4.39 -5.83 24.04
N GLY A 253 4.11 -6.81 23.19
CA GLY A 253 3.36 -6.61 21.94
C GLY A 253 1.91 -6.17 22.14
N LEU A 254 1.36 -6.37 23.34
CA LEU A 254 0.00 -5.93 23.71
C LEU A 254 -0.02 -4.55 24.35
N ARG A 255 1.12 -4.04 24.83
CA ARG A 255 1.19 -2.86 25.71
C ARG A 255 0.52 -1.63 25.09
N PHE A 256 0.71 -1.42 23.80
CA PHE A 256 0.13 -0.29 23.07
C PHE A 256 -1.41 -0.34 23.01
N ALA A 257 -1.97 -1.53 22.84
CA ALA A 257 -3.42 -1.76 22.71
C ALA A 257 -4.09 -2.20 24.03
N ALA A 258 -3.34 -2.31 25.13
CA ALA A 258 -3.83 -2.77 26.43
C ALA A 258 -5.12 -2.08 26.90
N PRO A 259 -5.31 -0.74 26.74
CA PRO A 259 -6.56 -0.08 27.11
C PRO A 259 -7.79 -0.60 26.35
N MET A 260 -7.61 -1.20 25.17
CA MET A 260 -8.68 -1.74 24.33
C MET A 260 -8.82 -3.26 24.43
N LEU A 261 -8.06 -3.93 25.29
CA LEU A 261 -8.20 -5.36 25.59
C LEU A 261 -9.07 -5.63 26.82
N SER A 262 -9.38 -4.60 27.61
CA SER A 262 -10.23 -4.74 28.79
C SER A 262 -11.69 -5.01 28.41
N GLU A 263 -12.37 -5.87 29.17
CA GLU A 263 -13.81 -6.10 29.02
C GLU A 263 -14.64 -4.83 29.27
N LYS A 264 -14.12 -3.89 30.06
CA LYS A 264 -14.76 -2.60 30.36
C LYS A 264 -14.71 -1.62 29.19
N SER A 265 -13.91 -1.88 28.17
CA SER A 265 -13.76 -0.99 27.01
C SER A 265 -15.00 -1.07 26.11
N PRO A 266 -15.45 0.06 25.50
CA PRO A 266 -16.61 0.06 24.61
C PRO A 266 -16.49 -0.98 23.50
N GLN A 267 -17.56 -1.74 23.23
CA GLN A 267 -17.53 -2.84 22.25
C GLN A 267 -17.11 -2.41 20.84
N THR A 268 -17.34 -1.13 20.50
CA THR A 268 -16.97 -0.51 19.22
C THR A 268 -15.48 -0.18 19.09
N ARG A 269 -14.72 -0.18 20.19
CA ARG A 269 -13.27 0.09 20.20
C ARG A 269 -12.44 -1.04 20.79
N ARG A 270 -13.11 -2.02 21.40
CA ARG A 270 -12.47 -3.19 22.02
C ARG A 270 -11.89 -4.12 20.98
N VAL A 271 -10.66 -4.58 21.21
CA VAL A 271 -10.04 -5.67 20.44
C VAL A 271 -10.74 -6.97 20.85
N ARG A 272 -11.50 -7.56 19.93
CA ARG A 272 -12.30 -8.77 20.13
C ARG A 272 -12.31 -9.62 18.87
N ARG A 273 -12.81 -10.85 18.98
CA ARG A 273 -13.05 -11.71 17.80
C ARG A 273 -13.77 -10.94 16.69
N GLY A 274 -13.22 -11.01 15.48
CA GLY A 274 -13.71 -10.28 14.30
C GLY A 274 -13.22 -8.84 14.19
N ALA A 275 -12.36 -8.36 15.08
CA ALA A 275 -11.65 -7.09 14.88
C ALA A 275 -10.60 -7.23 13.78
N VAL A 276 -10.52 -6.26 12.87
CA VAL A 276 -9.40 -6.13 11.93
C VAL A 276 -8.42 -5.11 12.50
N ILE A 277 -7.19 -5.52 12.74
CA ILE A 277 -6.14 -4.73 13.37
C ILE A 277 -4.88 -4.70 12.52
N ARG A 278 -3.95 -3.81 12.86
CA ARG A 278 -2.59 -3.82 12.33
C ARG A 278 -1.65 -4.54 13.27
N ILE A 279 -0.77 -5.35 12.70
CA ILE A 279 0.30 -6.01 13.41
C ILE A 279 1.63 -5.69 12.74
N ARG A 280 2.70 -5.69 13.53
CA ARG A 280 4.06 -5.50 13.05
C ARG A 280 4.99 -6.48 13.73
N SER A 281 5.98 -6.97 13.00
CA SER A 281 7.03 -7.82 13.57
C SER A 281 7.98 -6.98 14.43
N MET A 282 8.22 -7.42 15.66
CA MET A 282 9.22 -6.87 16.57
C MET A 282 10.55 -7.62 16.45
N GLU A 283 10.98 -7.95 15.23
CA GLU A 283 12.17 -8.77 14.95
C GLU A 283 12.25 -10.02 15.86
N LYS A 284 13.15 -10.02 16.85
CA LYS A 284 13.43 -11.12 17.78
C LYS A 284 12.39 -11.28 18.90
N GLN A 285 11.43 -10.37 19.04
CA GLN A 285 10.45 -10.33 20.15
C GLN A 285 9.03 -10.73 19.72
N GLY A 286 8.85 -11.27 18.51
CA GLY A 286 7.54 -11.72 18.02
C GLY A 286 6.76 -10.62 17.33
N TRP A 287 5.49 -10.45 17.68
CA TRP A 287 4.56 -9.52 17.03
C TRP A 287 4.02 -8.50 18.02
N GLU A 288 3.72 -7.29 17.54
CA GLU A 288 2.99 -6.27 18.29
C GLU A 288 1.72 -5.81 17.58
N ILE A 289 0.73 -5.35 18.36
CA ILE A 289 -0.39 -4.59 17.82
C ILE A 289 0.12 -3.20 17.47
N ALA A 290 -0.12 -2.79 16.24
CA ALA A 290 0.21 -1.50 15.69
C ALA A 290 -1.06 -0.78 15.22
N GLN A 291 -0.89 0.42 14.69
CA GLN A 291 -1.97 1.26 14.22
C GLN A 291 -1.50 2.04 13.00
N LEU A 292 -2.39 2.20 12.02
CA LEU A 292 -2.14 3.10 10.90
C LEU A 292 -2.27 4.55 11.41
N PRO A 293 -1.23 5.38 11.27
CA PRO A 293 -1.28 6.78 11.71
C PRO A 293 -2.34 7.57 10.93
N GLU A 294 -3.06 8.45 11.64
CA GLU A 294 -3.94 9.45 11.01
C GLU A 294 -3.20 10.75 10.68
N VAL A 295 -2.10 11.01 11.38
CA VAL A 295 -1.23 12.15 11.11
C VAL A 295 -0.35 11.85 9.90
N GLU A 296 -0.14 12.87 9.07
CA GLU A 296 0.75 12.83 7.92
C GLU A 296 2.00 13.69 8.19
N ALA A 297 3.09 13.36 7.49
CA ALA A 297 4.31 14.13 7.49
C ALA A 297 4.92 14.15 6.09
N ALA A 298 5.85 15.07 5.87
CA ALA A 298 6.61 15.18 4.64
C ALA A 298 8.08 15.39 4.96
N LEU A 299 8.97 14.90 4.10
CA LEU A 299 10.41 15.12 4.22
C LEU A 299 11.01 15.34 2.84
N VAL A 300 11.81 16.39 2.71
CA VAL A 300 12.62 16.64 1.53
C VAL A 300 14.04 17.00 1.96
N SER A 301 15.03 16.46 1.25
CA SER A 301 16.44 16.80 1.43
C SER A 301 16.99 17.30 0.10
N VAL A 302 17.69 18.43 0.13
CA VAL A 302 18.14 19.15 -1.06
C VAL A 302 19.60 19.55 -0.87
N ASP A 303 20.39 19.41 -1.92
CA ASP A 303 21.74 19.95 -1.99
C ASP A 303 21.67 21.48 -2.12
N PRO A 304 22.24 22.25 -1.17
CA PRO A 304 22.08 23.71 -1.14
C PRO A 304 22.90 24.44 -2.22
N HIS A 305 23.88 23.78 -2.85
CA HIS A 305 24.72 24.38 -3.89
C HIS A 305 24.12 24.20 -5.28
N THR A 306 23.46 23.08 -5.53
CA THR A 306 22.95 22.70 -6.85
C THR A 306 21.42 22.71 -6.94
N GLY A 307 20.72 22.68 -5.80
CA GLY A 307 19.28 22.48 -5.74
C GLY A 307 18.85 21.04 -6.02
N ALA A 308 19.78 20.09 -6.15
CA ALA A 308 19.47 18.69 -6.42
C ALA A 308 18.73 18.05 -5.25
N VAL A 309 17.57 17.44 -5.52
CA VAL A 309 16.80 16.71 -4.49
C VAL A 309 17.48 15.36 -4.25
N ARG A 310 17.88 15.10 -2.99
CA ARG A 310 18.58 13.87 -2.59
C ARG A 310 17.64 12.81 -2.01
N ALA A 311 16.58 13.25 -1.34
CA ALA A 311 15.50 12.40 -0.85
C ALA A 311 14.18 13.16 -0.85
N LEU A 312 13.07 12.46 -1.12
CA LEU A 312 11.72 13.03 -1.09
C LEU A 312 10.70 11.98 -0.63
N VAL A 313 10.00 12.27 0.46
CA VAL A 313 8.94 11.45 1.03
C VAL A 313 7.71 12.32 1.23
N GLY A 314 6.70 12.11 0.40
CA GLY A 314 5.50 12.95 0.33
C GLY A 314 4.39 12.61 1.33
N GLY A 315 4.55 11.59 2.16
CA GLY A 315 3.52 11.09 3.09
C GLY A 315 3.93 9.78 3.73
N PHE A 316 3.12 9.30 4.68
CA PHE A 316 3.40 8.08 5.43
C PHE A 316 3.38 6.81 4.56
N ASP A 317 2.40 6.71 3.67
CA ASP A 317 2.28 5.62 2.69
C ASP A 317 1.67 6.10 1.38
N PHE A 318 2.41 5.93 0.28
CA PHE A 318 2.00 6.33 -1.07
C PHE A 318 0.78 5.55 -1.57
N ASN A 319 0.63 4.28 -1.18
CA ASN A 319 -0.45 3.43 -1.68
C ASN A 319 -1.81 3.81 -1.09
N SER A 320 -1.82 4.31 0.14
CA SER A 320 -2.97 4.91 0.81
C SER A 320 -3.27 6.29 0.25
N ASN A 321 -2.25 7.16 0.23
CA ASN A 321 -2.39 8.56 -0.13
C ASN A 321 -1.32 8.95 -1.15
N LYS A 322 -1.73 9.29 -2.37
CA LYS A 322 -0.81 9.71 -3.44
C LYS A 322 -0.52 11.21 -3.43
N TYR A 323 -1.16 11.97 -2.54
CA TYR A 323 -0.95 13.39 -2.41
C TYR A 323 0.45 13.66 -1.86
N ASN A 324 1.26 14.40 -2.61
CA ASN A 324 2.63 14.68 -2.24
C ASN A 324 2.69 15.93 -1.35
N HIS A 325 2.79 15.73 -0.04
CA HIS A 325 2.84 16.82 0.93
C HIS A 325 4.09 17.69 0.81
N VAL A 326 5.16 17.25 0.12
CA VAL A 326 6.34 18.09 -0.12
C VAL A 326 6.03 19.19 -1.14
N THR A 327 5.33 18.87 -2.23
CA THR A 327 5.16 19.79 -3.36
C THR A 327 3.76 20.40 -3.44
N GLN A 328 2.76 19.78 -2.81
CA GLN A 328 1.35 20.16 -2.98
C GLN A 328 0.75 20.77 -1.70
N ALA A 329 1.26 20.45 -0.52
CA ALA A 329 0.67 20.91 0.75
C ALA A 329 1.12 22.33 1.11
N GLN A 330 0.18 23.28 1.06
CA GLN A 330 0.40 24.62 1.60
C GLN A 330 0.11 24.64 3.11
N ARG A 331 1.12 24.99 3.91
CA ARG A 331 1.03 25.07 5.38
C ARG A 331 1.69 26.35 5.88
N GLN A 332 1.21 26.85 7.01
CA GLN A 332 1.86 27.98 7.67
C GLN A 332 3.21 27.53 8.26
N PRO A 333 4.33 28.22 7.95
CA PRO A 333 5.65 27.83 8.44
C PRO A 333 5.86 28.11 9.93
N GLY A 334 5.06 28.98 10.54
CA GLY A 334 5.23 29.41 11.93
C GLY A 334 6.63 29.95 12.20
N SER A 335 7.20 29.62 13.36
CA SER A 335 8.53 30.10 13.76
C SER A 335 9.68 29.67 12.83
N SER A 336 9.49 28.68 11.95
CA SER A 336 10.50 28.30 10.96
C SER A 336 10.75 29.37 9.88
N PHE A 337 9.87 30.38 9.77
CA PHE A 337 10.06 31.52 8.87
C PHE A 337 10.97 32.62 9.45
N LYS A 338 11.20 32.60 10.78
CA LYS A 338 11.98 33.64 11.46
C LYS A 338 13.38 33.87 10.87
N PRO A 339 14.16 32.84 10.46
CA PRO A 339 15.47 33.05 9.85
C PRO A 339 15.47 34.00 8.63
N PHE A 340 14.41 34.01 7.82
CA PHE A 340 14.28 34.95 6.70
C PHE A 340 14.12 36.41 7.17
N ILE A 341 13.36 36.61 8.26
CA ILE A 341 13.21 37.93 8.89
C ILE A 341 14.55 38.40 9.49
N TYR A 342 15.26 37.51 10.19
CA TYR A 342 16.59 37.83 10.70
C TYR A 342 17.59 38.12 9.59
N SER A 343 17.53 37.39 8.47
CA SER A 343 18.36 37.65 7.29
C SER A 343 18.13 39.06 6.74
N ALA A 344 16.88 39.49 6.63
CA ALA A 344 16.55 40.86 6.21
C ALA A 344 17.04 41.91 7.22
N GLY A 345 17.05 41.57 8.51
CA GLY A 345 17.67 42.40 9.55
C GLY A 345 19.17 42.56 9.35
N LEU A 346 19.89 41.46 9.12
CA LEU A 346 21.33 41.47 8.84
C LEU A 346 21.67 42.32 7.61
N GLU A 347 20.88 42.20 6.53
CA GLU A 347 21.03 43.02 5.32
C GLU A 347 20.85 44.53 5.59
N ARG A 348 20.05 44.89 6.60
CA ARG A 348 19.86 46.26 7.06
C ARG A 348 20.87 46.74 8.10
N GLY A 349 21.92 45.96 8.35
CA GLY A 349 23.01 46.33 9.26
C GLY A 349 22.81 45.93 10.72
N TYR A 350 21.78 45.14 11.04
CA TYR A 350 21.72 44.45 12.34
C TYR A 350 22.83 43.39 12.39
N SER A 351 23.25 43.04 13.59
CA SER A 351 24.24 41.97 13.84
C SER A 351 23.72 41.03 14.92
N PRO A 352 24.31 39.82 15.07
CA PRO A 352 23.99 38.95 16.20
C PRO A 352 24.20 39.59 17.58
N GLY A 353 24.97 40.69 17.68
CA GLY A 353 25.18 41.46 18.90
C GLY A 353 24.26 42.68 19.07
N THR A 354 23.37 42.94 18.10
CA THR A 354 22.41 44.05 18.21
C THR A 354 21.39 43.72 19.30
N LEU A 355 21.29 44.59 20.31
CA LEU A 355 20.27 44.46 21.36
C LEU A 355 18.88 44.77 20.79
N ILE A 356 17.92 43.91 21.11
CA ILE A 356 16.52 44.04 20.71
C ILE A 356 15.68 43.85 21.97
N GLU A 357 14.74 44.76 22.20
CA GLU A 357 13.81 44.69 23.31
C GLU A 357 12.75 43.61 23.05
N ASP A 358 12.60 42.66 23.98
CA ASP A 358 11.55 41.63 23.97
C ASP A 358 10.44 42.00 24.97
N GLU A 359 9.81 43.15 24.70
CA GLU A 359 8.74 43.71 25.53
C GLU A 359 7.36 43.56 24.84
N PRO A 360 6.25 43.61 25.59
CA PRO A 360 4.90 43.56 25.01
C PRO A 360 4.67 44.62 23.94
N LEU A 361 4.28 44.19 22.74
CA LEU A 361 3.98 45.07 21.61
C LEU A 361 2.47 45.23 21.41
N TYR A 362 2.06 46.46 21.08
CA TYR A 362 0.69 46.79 20.70
C TYR A 362 0.69 47.38 19.29
N PHE A 363 -0.02 46.74 18.37
CA PHE A 363 -0.23 47.24 17.01
C PHE A 363 -1.68 47.73 16.90
N PRO A 364 -1.93 49.02 16.62
CA PRO A 364 -3.29 49.49 16.37
C PRO A 364 -3.87 48.81 15.12
N ALA A 365 -5.17 48.53 15.16
CA ALA A 365 -5.91 47.84 14.11
C ALA A 365 -6.12 48.68 12.84
#